data_AF-A0A415ME17-F1
#
_entry.id   AF-A0A415ME17-F1
#
_cell.length_a   1.000
_cell.length_b   1.000
_cell.length_c   1.000
_cell.angle_alpha   90.00
_cell.angle_beta   90.00
_cell.angle_gamma   90.00
#
_symmetry.space_group_name_H-M   'P 1'
#
loop_
_entity.id
_entity.type
_entity.pdbx_description
1 polymer ?
#
loop_
_entity_poly.entity_id
_entity_poly.type
_entity_poly.pdbx_seq_one_letter_code
_entity_poly.pdbx_strand_id
1 'polypeptide(L)'
;MKKKILAVVLGLTLCFGMTGCQSVTKDFGGSTTIELAPNQKLEEITWKDDSLWYLTRPMTDDDIAETHTFQQSSNFGVFEGTVTIIEKKE
;
A
#
# COMPACT_ATOMS: atom_id res chain seq x y z
N MET A 1 -24.07 10.08 -34.20
CA MET A 1 -23.38 10.91 -33.17
C MET A 1 -23.49 10.31 -31.76
N LYS A 2 -24.68 9.88 -31.31
CA LYS A 2 -24.91 9.27 -29.97
C LYS A 2 -24.01 8.05 -29.64
N LYS A 3 -23.82 7.13 -30.60
CA LYS A 3 -22.95 5.93 -30.43
C LYS A 3 -21.45 6.26 -30.34
N LYS A 4 -21.01 7.35 -31.00
CA LYS A 4 -19.62 7.81 -30.94
C LYS A 4 -19.33 8.54 -29.62
N ILE A 5 -20.30 9.31 -29.12
CA ILE A 5 -20.23 9.95 -27.79
C ILE A 5 -20.19 8.87 -26.69
N LEU A 6 -21.03 7.83 -26.79
CA LEU A 6 -21.04 6.72 -25.83
C LEU A 6 -19.69 5.97 -25.80
N ALA A 7 -19.08 5.72 -26.95
CA ALA A 7 -17.76 5.09 -27.04
C ALA A 7 -16.64 5.97 -26.46
N VAL A 8 -16.72 7.30 -26.65
CA VAL A 8 -15.75 8.24 -26.06
C VAL A 8 -15.91 8.31 -24.54
N VAL A 9 -17.14 8.31 -24.03
CA VAL A 9 -17.41 8.31 -22.58
C VAL A 9 -16.92 7.00 -21.95
N LEU A 10 -17.20 5.84 -22.57
CA LEU A 10 -16.74 4.53 -22.08
C LEU A 10 -15.21 4.38 -22.13
N GLY A 11 -14.57 4.95 -23.15
CA GLY A 11 -13.12 4.97 -23.28
C GLY A 11 -12.44 5.86 -22.24
N LEU A 12 -13.07 7.00 -21.90
CA LEU A 12 -12.54 7.92 -20.88
C LEU A 12 -12.61 7.33 -19.47
N THR A 13 -13.69 6.61 -19.11
CA THR A 13 -13.80 5.94 -17.79
C THR A 13 -12.80 4.80 -17.62
N LEU A 14 -12.41 4.12 -18.70
CA LEU A 14 -11.43 3.04 -18.65
C LEU A 14 -10.00 3.55 -18.37
N CYS A 15 -9.69 4.80 -18.73
CA CYS A 15 -8.38 5.42 -18.50
C CYS A 15 -8.17 5.91 -17.06
N PHE A 16 -9.22 6.08 -16.27
CA PHE A 16 -9.12 6.48 -14.85
C PHE A 16 -8.99 5.29 -13.88
N GLY A 17 -9.11 4.05 -14.35
CA GLY A 17 -9.03 2.85 -13.50
C GLY A 17 -7.62 2.35 -13.16
N MET A 18 -6.57 3.07 -13.57
CA MET A 18 -5.17 2.68 -13.31
C MET A 18 -4.54 3.44 -12.12
N THR A 19 -5.34 3.91 -11.17
CA THR A 19 -4.82 4.55 -9.96
C THR A 19 -4.41 3.49 -8.95
N GLY A 20 -3.09 3.28 -8.84
CA GLY A 20 -2.38 2.82 -7.63
C GLY A 20 -2.77 1.46 -7.06
N CYS A 21 -1.91 0.46 -7.21
CA CYS A 21 -2.02 -0.84 -6.53
C CYS A 21 -2.24 -0.71 -4.99
N GLN A 22 -1.75 0.38 -4.37
CA GLN A 22 -1.92 0.67 -2.95
C GLN A 22 -3.33 1.14 -2.55
N SER A 23 -4.05 1.90 -3.39
CA SER A 23 -5.41 2.35 -3.04
C SER A 23 -6.39 1.16 -3.06
N VAL A 24 -6.14 0.18 -3.94
CA VAL A 24 -6.91 -1.07 -3.96
C VAL A 24 -6.73 -1.87 -2.66
N THR A 25 -5.49 -2.01 -2.17
CA THR A 25 -5.20 -2.72 -0.91
C THR A 25 -5.88 -2.08 0.29
N LYS A 26 -5.92 -0.75 0.33
CA LYS A 26 -6.55 0.02 1.42
C LYS A 26 -8.08 -0.03 1.38
N ASP A 27 -8.69 0.22 0.22
CA ASP A 27 -10.13 0.50 0.13
C ASP A 27 -10.98 -0.73 -0.20
N PHE A 28 -10.39 -1.77 -0.81
CA PHE A 28 -11.09 -2.99 -1.20
C PHE A 28 -10.65 -4.22 -0.41
N GLY A 29 -9.78 -4.02 0.58
CA GLY A 29 -9.08 -5.11 1.27
C GLY A 29 -8.06 -5.80 0.36
N GLY A 30 -6.98 -6.28 0.96
CA GLY A 30 -5.90 -6.94 0.24
C GLY A 30 -4.63 -7.00 1.05
N SER A 31 -3.66 -7.76 0.56
CA SER A 31 -2.31 -7.82 1.14
C SER A 31 -1.28 -7.23 0.18
N THR A 32 -0.35 -6.44 0.72
CA THR A 32 0.84 -6.01 -0.02
C THR A 32 2.09 -6.27 0.81
N THR A 33 3.17 -6.61 0.13
CA THR A 33 4.49 -6.79 0.76
C THR A 33 5.40 -5.65 0.34
N ILE A 34 6.12 -5.07 1.31
CA ILE A 34 7.13 -4.04 1.09
C ILE A 34 8.44 -4.56 1.64
N GLU A 35 9.45 -4.68 0.78
CA GLU A 35 10.82 -4.94 1.19
C GLU A 35 11.54 -3.60 1.36
N LEU A 36 12.07 -3.34 2.55
CA LEU A 36 12.87 -2.14 2.76
C LEU A 36 14.22 -2.27 2.06
N ALA A 37 14.83 -1.12 1.77
CA ALA A 37 16.22 -1.09 1.37
C ALA A 37 17.11 -1.71 2.47
N PRO A 38 18.26 -2.31 2.12
CA PRO A 38 19.18 -2.88 3.10
C PRO A 38 19.56 -1.90 4.21
N ASN A 39 19.73 -2.42 5.42
CA ASN A 39 20.16 -1.68 6.60
C ASN A 39 19.22 -0.50 6.97
N GLN A 40 17.92 -0.67 6.71
CA GLN A 40 16.85 0.22 7.18
C GLN A 40 15.93 -0.52 8.16
N LYS A 41 15.65 0.14 9.29
CA LYS A 41 14.71 -0.30 10.33
C LYS A 41 13.40 0.48 10.20
N LEU A 42 12.26 -0.21 10.27
CA LEU A 42 10.94 0.40 10.35
C LEU A 42 10.72 0.96 11.76
N GLU A 43 10.32 2.23 11.84
CA GLU A 43 9.96 2.89 13.10
C GLU A 43 8.45 3.06 13.24
N GLU A 44 7.81 3.56 12.19
CA GLU A 44 6.37 3.82 12.17
C GLU A 44 5.82 3.60 10.77
N ILE A 45 4.56 3.17 10.71
CA ILE A 45 3.81 3.03 9.46
C ILE A 45 2.36 3.43 9.71
N THR A 46 1.80 4.20 8.78
CA THR A 46 0.42 4.66 8.86
C THR A 46 -0.16 4.95 7.48
N TRP A 47 -1.49 4.92 7.40
CA TRP A 47 -2.21 5.42 6.24
C TRP A 47 -2.55 6.89 6.43
N LYS A 48 -2.22 7.72 5.44
CA LYS A 48 -2.69 9.10 5.35
C LYS A 48 -3.43 9.27 4.03
N ASP A 49 -4.74 9.50 4.11
CA ASP A 49 -5.64 9.46 2.97
C ASP A 49 -5.43 8.13 2.21
N ASP A 50 -5.18 8.18 0.90
CA ASP A 50 -4.95 6.99 0.05
C ASP A 50 -3.47 6.60 -0.04
N SER A 51 -2.59 7.26 0.72
CA SER A 51 -1.15 7.04 0.69
C SER A 51 -0.67 6.29 1.93
N LEU A 52 0.20 5.29 1.71
CA LEU A 52 0.91 4.63 2.80
C LEU A 52 2.19 5.41 3.11
N TRP A 53 2.34 5.85 4.36
CA TRP A 53 3.53 6.53 4.85
C TRP A 53 4.24 5.62 5.85
N TYR A 54 5.56 5.54 5.75
CA TYR A 54 6.37 4.80 6.70
C TYR A 54 7.66 5.57 6.97
N LEU A 55 8.03 5.64 8.25
CA LEU A 55 9.27 6.21 8.74
C LEU A 55 10.26 5.08 8.93
N THR A 56 11.46 5.27 8.37
CA THR A 56 12.59 4.37 8.60
C THR A 56 13.75 5.14 9.21
N ARG A 57 14.64 4.40 9.86
CA ARG A 57 15.97 4.88 10.23
C ARG A 57 17.04 3.89 9.75
N PRO A 58 18.31 4.31 9.63
CA PRO A 58 19.41 3.37 9.48
C PRO A 58 19.45 2.38 10.65
N MET A 59 19.72 1.11 10.35
CA MET A 59 20.02 0.11 11.37
C MET A 59 21.35 0.44 12.05
N THR A 60 21.41 0.12 13.34
CA THR A 60 22.63 0.08 14.15
C THR A 60 23.22 -1.33 14.12
N ASP A 61 24.45 -1.48 14.62
CA ASP A 61 25.12 -2.78 14.69
C ASP A 61 24.36 -3.80 15.54
N ASP A 62 23.61 -3.34 16.55
CA ASP A 62 22.84 -4.18 17.47
C ASP A 62 21.45 -4.55 16.94
N ASP A 63 20.93 -3.83 15.93
CA ASP A 63 19.60 -4.10 15.38
C ASP A 63 19.56 -5.45 14.65
N ILE A 64 18.41 -6.12 14.68
CA ILE A 64 18.13 -7.28 13.84
C ILE A 64 17.04 -6.95 12.82
N ALA A 65 17.11 -7.58 11.66
CA ALA A 65 16.08 -7.49 10.64
C ALA A 65 14.83 -8.25 11.10
N GLU A 66 13.68 -7.58 11.00
CA GLU A 66 12.38 -8.10 11.42
C GLU A 66 11.37 -8.10 10.26
N THR A 67 10.29 -8.85 10.46
CA THR A 67 9.12 -8.79 9.58
C THR A 67 7.94 -8.30 10.38
N HIS A 68 7.34 -7.20 9.93
CA HIS A 68 6.22 -6.55 10.58
C HIS A 68 4.94 -6.76 9.77
N THR A 69 3.82 -6.92 10.47
CA THR A 69 2.49 -6.91 9.86
C THR A 69 1.74 -5.68 10.36
N PHE A 70 1.47 -4.76 9.44
CA PHE A 70 0.60 -3.62 9.69
C PHE A 70 -0.78 -3.92 9.13
N GLN A 71 -1.78 -4.00 10.00
CA GLN A 71 -3.13 -4.38 9.65
C GLN A 71 -4.10 -3.25 9.99
N GLN A 72 -4.93 -2.88 9.02
CA GLN A 72 -6.05 -1.99 9.26
C GLN A 72 -7.10 -2.72 10.09
N SER A 73 -7.57 -2.11 11.17
CA SER A 73 -8.73 -2.61 11.93
C SER A 73 -9.91 -1.67 11.71
N SER A 74 -11.05 -2.21 11.29
CA SER A 74 -12.28 -1.43 11.13
C SER A 74 -13.50 -2.13 11.74
N ASN A 75 -14.46 -1.35 12.22
CA ASN A 75 -15.71 -1.88 12.81
C ASN A 75 -16.57 -2.68 11.81
N PHE A 76 -16.28 -2.59 10.51
CA PHE A 76 -17.01 -3.29 9.47
C PHE A 76 -16.35 -4.60 9.01
N GLY A 77 -15.12 -4.91 9.47
CA GLY A 77 -14.46 -6.22 9.44
C GLY A 77 -14.20 -6.92 8.09
N VAL A 78 -14.84 -6.50 6.99
CA VAL A 78 -14.84 -7.24 5.70
C VAL A 78 -13.83 -6.70 4.68
N PHE A 79 -13.34 -5.47 4.87
CA PHE A 79 -12.36 -4.83 3.98
C PHE A 79 -11.20 -4.26 4.81
N GLU A 80 -10.28 -5.14 5.22
CA GLU A 80 -9.07 -4.76 5.95
C GLU A 80 -7.83 -4.91 5.05
N GLY A 81 -7.09 -3.83 4.86
CA GLY A 81 -5.79 -3.86 4.20
C GLY A 81 -4.70 -4.37 5.14
N THR A 82 -3.87 -5.28 4.65
CA THR A 82 -2.70 -5.80 5.35
C THR A 82 -1.43 -5.45 4.60
N VAL A 83 -0.44 -4.91 5.31
CA VAL A 83 0.89 -4.64 4.77
C VAL A 83 1.91 -5.49 5.53
N THR A 84 2.66 -6.32 4.82
CA THR A 84 3.81 -7.04 5.36
C THR A 84 5.08 -6.28 5.00
N ILE A 85 5.87 -5.89 6.00
CA ILE A 85 7.12 -5.15 5.82
C ILE A 85 8.25 -6.09 6.18
N ILE A 86 9.19 -6.29 5.25
CA ILE A 86 10.36 -7.14 5.43
C ILE A 86 11.59 -6.26 5.47
N GLU A 87 12.28 -6.26 6.60
CA GLU A 87 13.59 -5.62 6.76
C GLU A 87 14.71 -6.55 6.29
N LYS A 88 15.85 -5.99 5.90
CA LYS A 88 17.05 -6.73 5.51
C LYS A 88 18.28 -6.11 6.16
N LYS A 89 19.12 -6.94 6.78
CA LYS A 89 20.43 -6.56 7.30
C LYS A 89 21.51 -7.15 6.41
N GLU A 90 22.46 -6.32 5.97
CA GLU A 90 23.60 -6.68 5.11
C GLU A 90 24.93 -6.34 5.79
#